data_AF-A0A7W1BK86-F1
#
_entry.id   AF-A0A7W1BK86-F1
#
_cell.length_a   1.000
_cell.length_b   1.000
_cell.length_c   1.000
_cell.angle_alpha   90.00
_cell.angle_beta   90.00
_cell.angle_gamma   90.00
#
_symmetry.space_group_name_H-M   'P 1'
#
loop_
_entity.id
_entity.type
_entity.pdbx_description
1 polymer ?
#
loop_
_entity_poly.entity_id
_entity_poly.type
_entity_poly.pdbx_seq_one_letter_code
_entity_poly.pdbx_strand_id
1 'polypeptide(L)'
;MTQGHAELAPAPHNRSDDAYVRTKGRELLGVFYSALRSLKLYPPENAVVQKSLADLTEIARELHKREGELEIRVSGEFVFLNSTRLRIDLDNYASFSRILSVFRNAGVGVVTVREKSSVRDWTVFLSLLQIAQKGELVERHLDLNERLQAAGVTIFELGPQSEFDDVEFRAQAKEAAKRVYAQSVSATKDVISSVRMGKSPKLSRIKRVVQGIVDQILNEDTSLIGLTTLRDYDEYTFTHSVNVCIFSVALGRKLGFGKRQLYDLGVAALMHDIGKARIPLDILGKPGSLTEEEWYTMQSHPWLGVLTLFGMRGHSDIPYRAMVVAFEHHIKTDLTGYPRHVRERTQGIYSRIVAVADGFDAATTRRSYQTTPLTPVDVLNEMRVNPRRGMDQVIVKAFISMVGHYPVGTFVVLDTFELAVVHAASPHPEAISRPTVRVVSDTVGNVLYPGHLVELSLKDSATGTYPRSIIKIEDPERYGIKVSDYFV
;
A
#
# COMPACT_ATOMS: atom_id res chain seq x y z
N MET A 1 -4.85 30.70 -47.38
CA MET A 1 -3.62 29.90 -47.19
C MET A 1 -3.44 29.69 -45.70
N THR A 2 -3.86 28.52 -45.22
CA THR A 2 -3.75 28.08 -43.83
C THR A 2 -2.96 26.79 -43.88
N GLN A 3 -1.69 26.82 -43.44
CA GLN A 3 -0.89 25.60 -43.27
C GLN A 3 -1.06 25.12 -41.82
N GLY A 4 -1.55 23.90 -41.69
CA GLY A 4 -1.74 23.22 -40.41
C GLY A 4 -0.41 22.72 -39.84
N HIS A 5 -0.21 22.98 -38.56
CA HIS A 5 0.76 22.26 -37.74
C HIS A 5 0.17 20.87 -37.43
N ALA A 6 0.80 19.83 -37.97
CA ALA A 6 0.54 18.46 -37.57
C ALA A 6 1.27 18.19 -36.24
N GLU A 7 0.52 18.04 -35.14
CA GLU A 7 1.01 17.42 -33.91
C GLU A 7 1.38 15.97 -34.20
N LEU A 8 2.66 15.63 -34.03
CA LEU A 8 3.14 14.26 -34.00
C LEU A 8 2.62 13.60 -32.73
N ALA A 9 1.65 12.70 -32.88
CA ALA A 9 1.20 11.82 -31.79
C ALA A 9 2.38 10.98 -31.26
N PRO A 10 2.51 10.78 -29.93
CA PRO A 10 3.55 9.92 -29.37
C PRO A 10 3.35 8.47 -29.84
N ALA A 11 4.44 7.83 -30.24
CA ALA A 11 4.46 6.46 -30.74
C ALA A 11 3.94 5.45 -29.68
N PRO A 12 3.31 4.34 -30.10
CA PRO A 12 2.69 3.40 -29.17
C PRO A 12 3.71 2.72 -28.26
N HIS A 13 3.54 2.86 -26.94
CA HIS A 13 4.33 2.19 -25.90
C HIS A 13 4.33 0.66 -26.08
N ASN A 14 5.49 0.10 -26.39
CA ASN A 14 5.66 -1.33 -26.63
C ASN A 14 5.93 -2.09 -25.32
N ARG A 15 5.02 -3.00 -24.94
CA ARG A 15 5.07 -3.73 -23.65
C ARG A 15 6.34 -4.57 -23.42
N SER A 16 7.14 -4.86 -24.45
CA SER A 16 8.42 -5.58 -24.31
C SER A 16 9.53 -4.72 -23.73
N ASP A 17 9.48 -3.41 -23.94
CA ASP A 17 10.56 -2.49 -23.57
C ASP A 17 10.53 -2.22 -22.06
N ASP A 18 9.34 -2.04 -21.49
CA ASP A 18 9.11 -1.96 -20.04
C ASP A 18 9.69 -3.16 -19.25
N ALA A 19 9.62 -4.37 -19.82
CA ALA A 19 10.10 -5.58 -19.13
C ALA A 19 11.63 -5.62 -19.04
N TYR A 20 12.32 -5.15 -20.08
CA TYR A 20 13.77 -5.02 -20.08
C TYR A 20 14.22 -3.95 -19.09
N VAL A 21 13.64 -2.74 -19.18
CA VAL A 21 13.98 -1.61 -18.30
C VAL A 21 13.73 -1.98 -16.83
N ARG A 22 12.66 -2.71 -16.51
CA ARG A 22 12.42 -3.22 -15.14
C ARG A 22 13.47 -4.22 -14.66
N THR A 23 14.02 -5.03 -15.56
CA THR A 23 15.01 -6.06 -15.19
C THR A 23 16.37 -5.42 -15.00
N LYS A 24 16.84 -4.67 -16.02
CA LYS A 24 18.11 -3.96 -15.96
C LYS A 24 18.13 -2.82 -14.96
N GLY A 25 17.01 -2.13 -14.74
CA GLY A 25 16.92 -1.12 -13.71
C GLY A 25 17.03 -1.67 -12.29
N ARG A 26 16.53 -2.90 -12.04
CA ARG A 26 16.78 -3.56 -10.75
C ARG A 26 18.25 -3.92 -10.57
N GLU A 27 18.90 -4.41 -11.63
CA GLU A 27 20.34 -4.67 -11.64
C GLU A 27 21.13 -3.39 -11.35
N LEU A 28 20.79 -2.29 -12.04
CA LEU A 28 21.37 -0.95 -11.85
C LEU A 28 21.28 -0.51 -10.38
N LEU A 29 20.11 -0.60 -9.75
CA LEU A 29 19.95 -0.21 -8.35
C LEU A 29 20.74 -1.12 -7.40
N GLY A 30 20.87 -2.41 -7.71
CA GLY A 30 21.70 -3.34 -6.95
C GLY A 30 23.18 -2.97 -6.96
N VAL A 31 23.73 -2.67 -8.14
CA VAL A 31 25.13 -2.23 -8.27
C VAL A 31 25.34 -0.81 -7.75
N PHE A 32 24.35 0.07 -7.89
CA PHE A 32 24.37 1.43 -7.32
C PHE A 32 24.48 1.38 -5.79
N TYR A 33 23.65 0.56 -5.14
CA TYR A 33 23.74 0.35 -3.68
C TYR A 33 25.08 -0.26 -3.27
N SER A 34 25.58 -1.24 -4.03
CA SER A 34 26.87 -1.87 -3.76
C SER A 34 28.03 -0.87 -3.84
N ALA A 35 28.01 0.01 -4.85
CA ALA A 35 28.97 1.10 -5.00
C ALA A 35 28.88 2.09 -3.83
N LEU A 36 27.68 2.55 -3.46
CA LEU A 36 27.48 3.41 -2.28
C LEU A 36 28.05 2.78 -1.01
N ARG A 37 27.70 1.51 -0.75
CA ARG A 37 28.13 0.79 0.45
C ARG A 37 29.64 0.60 0.48
N SER A 38 30.25 0.24 -0.64
CA SER A 38 31.71 0.02 -0.71
C SER A 38 32.49 1.33 -0.51
N LEU A 39 32.06 2.44 -1.12
CA LEU A 39 32.66 3.77 -0.94
C LEU A 39 32.54 4.28 0.50
N LYS A 40 31.52 3.84 1.25
CA LYS A 40 31.39 4.16 2.68
C LYS A 40 32.40 3.41 3.55
N LEU A 41 32.82 2.21 3.13
CA LEU A 41 33.64 1.30 3.94
C LEU A 41 35.13 1.37 3.60
N TYR A 42 35.47 1.73 2.36
CA TYR A 42 36.82 1.67 1.83
C TYR A 42 37.16 2.92 1.02
N PRO A 43 38.45 3.28 0.91
CA PRO A 43 38.89 4.38 0.04
C PRO A 43 38.62 4.07 -1.44
N PRO A 44 38.48 5.11 -2.30
CA PRO A 44 38.13 4.94 -3.72
C PRO A 44 39.06 3.99 -4.49
N GLU A 45 40.34 3.91 -4.14
CA GLU A 45 41.35 3.09 -4.82
C GLU A 45 41.22 1.60 -4.52
N ASN A 46 40.37 1.21 -3.56
CA ASN A 46 40.19 -0.18 -3.18
C ASN A 46 39.59 -1.01 -4.33
N ALA A 47 40.13 -2.22 -4.56
CA ALA A 47 39.69 -3.10 -5.64
C ALA A 47 38.19 -3.44 -5.61
N VAL A 48 37.58 -3.55 -4.42
CA VAL A 48 36.14 -3.81 -4.26
C VAL A 48 35.31 -2.60 -4.71
N VAL A 49 35.78 -1.39 -4.39
CA VAL A 49 35.14 -0.13 -4.80
C VAL A 49 35.25 0.04 -6.31
N GLN A 50 36.45 -0.12 -6.86
CA GLN A 50 36.70 -0.02 -8.30
C GLN A 50 35.85 -1.02 -9.10
N LYS A 51 35.73 -2.27 -8.62
CA LYS A 51 34.86 -3.27 -9.24
C LYS A 51 33.39 -2.83 -9.22
N SER A 52 32.88 -2.42 -8.06
CA SER A 52 31.47 -2.01 -7.92
C SER A 52 31.12 -0.79 -8.79
N LEU A 53 32.05 0.16 -8.93
CA LEU A 53 31.90 1.32 -9.80
C LEU A 53 32.00 0.96 -11.28
N ALA A 54 32.85 -0.01 -11.65
CA ALA A 54 32.92 -0.52 -13.02
C ALA A 54 31.61 -1.20 -13.42
N ASP A 55 31.07 -2.07 -12.56
CA ASP A 55 29.78 -2.74 -12.79
C ASP A 55 28.64 -1.71 -12.96
N LEU A 56 28.59 -0.68 -12.09
CA LEU A 56 27.64 0.43 -12.22
C LEU A 56 27.80 1.18 -13.54
N THR A 57 29.03 1.49 -13.93
CA THR A 57 29.33 2.21 -15.17
C THR A 57 28.90 1.41 -16.39
N GLU A 58 29.09 0.09 -16.39
CA GLU A 58 28.71 -0.80 -17.49
C GLU A 58 27.19 -0.86 -17.65
N ILE A 59 26.44 -1.10 -16.56
CA ILE A 59 24.98 -1.19 -16.61
C ILE A 59 24.37 0.16 -17.00
N ALA A 60 24.87 1.27 -16.44
CA ALA A 60 24.42 2.61 -16.80
C ALA A 60 24.63 2.89 -18.30
N ARG A 61 25.79 2.47 -18.85
CA ARG A 61 26.09 2.62 -20.28
C ARG A 61 25.20 1.75 -21.15
N GLU A 62 24.90 0.51 -20.72
CA GLU A 62 24.00 -0.40 -21.43
C GLU A 62 22.58 0.19 -21.53
N LEU A 63 22.06 0.72 -20.42
CA LEU A 63 20.75 1.37 -20.35
C LEU A 63 20.71 2.64 -21.21
N HIS A 64 21.67 3.53 -21.06
CA HIS A 64 21.74 4.77 -21.84
C HIS A 64 21.86 4.49 -23.35
N LYS A 65 22.63 3.47 -23.76
CA LYS A 65 22.76 3.08 -25.17
C LYS A 65 21.43 2.60 -25.76
N ARG A 66 20.59 1.94 -24.96
CA ARG A 66 19.33 1.35 -25.44
C ARG A 66 18.18 2.35 -25.41
N GLU A 67 18.05 3.10 -24.33
CA GLU A 67 16.91 4.00 -24.09
C GLU A 67 17.17 5.43 -24.59
N GLY A 68 18.41 5.75 -24.98
CA GLY A 68 18.83 7.10 -25.41
C GLY A 68 19.09 8.07 -24.26
N GLU A 69 18.49 7.81 -23.10
CA GLU A 69 18.69 8.54 -21.86
C GLU A 69 18.69 7.59 -20.64
N LEU A 70 19.30 8.05 -19.55
CA LEU A 70 19.27 7.36 -18.27
C LEU A 70 18.89 8.36 -17.19
N GLU A 71 17.64 8.33 -16.77
CA GLU A 71 17.10 9.12 -15.68
C GLU A 71 16.76 8.20 -14.50
N ILE A 72 17.27 8.51 -13.32
CA ILE A 72 16.87 7.89 -12.06
C ILE A 72 16.03 8.93 -11.32
N ARG A 73 14.74 8.65 -11.16
CA ARG A 73 13.81 9.54 -10.45
C ARG A 73 13.34 8.88 -9.16
N VAL A 74 13.39 9.63 -8.07
CA VAL A 74 12.92 9.23 -6.74
C VAL A 74 11.74 10.12 -6.35
N SER A 75 10.62 9.48 -6.06
CA SER A 75 9.33 10.13 -5.77
C SER A 75 8.67 9.37 -4.63
N GLY A 76 8.55 10.00 -3.45
CA GLY A 76 8.13 9.34 -2.21
C GLY A 76 8.96 8.10 -1.87
N GLU A 77 8.33 6.92 -1.95
CA GLU A 77 8.94 5.60 -1.72
C GLU A 77 9.22 4.85 -3.03
N PHE A 78 9.10 5.52 -4.17
CA PHE A 78 9.20 4.93 -5.50
C PHE A 78 10.46 5.37 -6.21
N VAL A 79 11.04 4.43 -6.97
CA VAL A 79 12.16 4.67 -7.86
C VAL A 79 11.70 4.38 -9.28
N PHE A 80 11.96 5.32 -10.17
CA PHE A 80 11.71 5.23 -11.59
C PHE A 80 13.04 5.26 -12.32
N LEU A 81 13.09 4.49 -13.39
CA LEU A 81 14.15 4.55 -14.37
C LEU A 81 13.52 5.01 -15.68
N ASN A 82 13.88 6.21 -16.12
CA ASN A 82 13.16 6.95 -17.15
C ASN A 82 11.67 7.03 -16.75
N SER A 83 10.77 6.70 -17.67
CA SER A 83 9.32 6.60 -17.41
C SER A 83 8.88 5.29 -16.72
N THR A 84 9.81 4.34 -16.52
CA THR A 84 9.48 3.01 -16.00
C THR A 84 9.68 2.91 -14.50
N ARG A 85 8.59 2.66 -13.78
CA ARG A 85 8.64 2.38 -12.35
C ARG A 85 9.31 1.02 -12.05
N LEU A 86 10.31 1.03 -11.16
CA LEU A 86 10.98 -0.17 -10.69
C LEU A 86 10.21 -0.76 -9.51
N ARG A 87 9.84 -2.04 -9.61
CA ARG A 87 9.18 -2.80 -8.53
C ARG A 87 10.22 -3.32 -7.54
N ILE A 88 9.96 -3.14 -6.26
CA ILE A 88 10.84 -3.55 -5.18
C ILE A 88 10.38 -4.91 -4.66
N ASP A 89 11.23 -5.91 -4.78
CA ASP A 89 11.05 -7.21 -4.14
C ASP A 89 11.58 -7.14 -2.69
N LEU A 90 10.99 -7.92 -1.77
CA LEU A 90 11.34 -7.92 -0.34
C LEU A 90 12.83 -8.12 -0.09
N ASP A 91 13.48 -8.97 -0.90
CA ASP A 91 14.90 -9.31 -0.79
C ASP A 91 15.83 -8.09 -0.98
N ASN A 92 15.35 -7.06 -1.69
CA ASN A 92 16.14 -5.86 -1.98
C ASN A 92 15.68 -4.64 -1.17
N TYR A 93 14.64 -4.76 -0.34
CA TYR A 93 14.02 -3.61 0.35
C TYR A 93 15.03 -2.76 1.14
N ALA A 94 15.97 -3.38 1.86
CA ALA A 94 16.98 -2.67 2.64
C ALA A 94 17.94 -1.83 1.75
N SER A 95 18.33 -2.38 0.60
CA SER A 95 19.17 -1.70 -0.38
C SER A 95 18.45 -0.49 -0.97
N PHE A 96 17.18 -0.65 -1.33
CA PHE A 96 16.35 0.39 -1.92
C PHE A 96 16.01 1.51 -0.93
N SER A 97 15.58 1.16 0.28
CA SER A 97 15.32 2.14 1.36
C SER A 97 16.55 2.99 1.63
N ARG A 98 17.76 2.39 1.53
CA ARG A 98 18.99 3.16 1.67
C ARG A 98 19.21 4.14 0.51
N ILE A 99 18.99 3.72 -0.74
CA ILE A 99 19.08 4.64 -1.90
C ILE A 99 18.09 5.80 -1.74
N LEU A 100 16.83 5.52 -1.43
CA LEU A 100 15.80 6.53 -1.18
C LEU A 100 16.22 7.52 -0.09
N SER A 101 16.75 7.01 1.03
CA SER A 101 17.23 7.85 2.13
C SER A 101 18.39 8.76 1.71
N VAL A 102 19.29 8.29 0.83
CA VAL A 102 20.45 9.03 0.36
C VAL A 102 20.02 10.17 -0.57
N PHE A 103 19.12 9.89 -1.53
CA PHE A 103 18.56 10.91 -2.42
C PHE A 103 17.78 11.98 -1.65
N ARG A 104 16.92 11.55 -0.71
CA ARG A 104 16.13 12.45 0.15
C ARG A 104 17.03 13.34 1.01
N ASN A 105 18.09 12.78 1.59
CA ASN A 105 19.02 13.55 2.41
C ASN A 105 19.76 14.62 1.60
N ALA A 106 20.04 14.35 0.32
CA ALA A 106 20.67 15.27 -0.61
C ALA A 106 19.70 16.24 -1.30
N GLY A 107 18.39 16.15 -1.04
CA GLY A 107 17.38 16.99 -1.71
C GLY A 107 17.18 16.70 -3.20
N VAL A 108 17.67 15.56 -3.70
CA VAL A 108 17.64 15.21 -5.12
C VAL A 108 16.42 14.34 -5.42
N GLY A 109 15.58 14.79 -6.35
CA GLY A 109 14.45 14.02 -6.86
C GLY A 109 14.74 13.32 -8.18
N VAL A 110 15.62 13.89 -9.00
CA VAL A 110 15.93 13.37 -10.34
C VAL A 110 17.43 13.42 -10.57
N VAL A 111 17.98 12.37 -11.19
CA VAL A 111 19.35 12.33 -11.69
C VAL A 111 19.30 11.87 -13.14
N THR A 112 19.61 12.76 -14.06
CA THR A 112 19.68 12.45 -15.49
C THR A 112 21.14 12.37 -15.93
N VAL A 113 21.53 11.24 -16.50
CA VAL A 113 22.86 11.01 -17.05
C VAL A 113 22.82 11.34 -18.54
N ARG A 114 23.31 12.54 -18.90
CA ARG A 114 23.21 13.07 -20.27
C ARG A 114 24.17 12.41 -21.25
N GLU A 115 25.32 11.96 -20.77
CA GLU A 115 26.41 11.42 -21.59
C GLU A 115 26.96 10.12 -21.00
N LYS A 116 27.93 9.50 -21.68
CA LYS A 116 28.58 8.29 -21.20
C LYS A 116 29.36 8.58 -19.92
N SER A 117 28.86 8.07 -18.80
CA SER A 117 29.54 8.14 -17.51
C SER A 117 30.79 7.28 -17.44
N SER A 118 31.76 7.73 -16.65
CA SER A 118 32.97 7.02 -16.29
C SER A 118 32.98 6.62 -14.81
N VAL A 119 33.92 5.75 -14.43
CA VAL A 119 34.16 5.36 -13.03
C VAL A 119 34.47 6.59 -12.17
N ARG A 120 35.22 7.57 -12.71
CA ARG A 120 35.55 8.81 -12.00
C ARG A 120 34.29 9.61 -11.68
N ASP A 121 33.38 9.75 -12.64
CA ASP A 121 32.15 10.53 -12.47
C ASP A 121 31.28 9.90 -11.38
N TRP A 122 31.06 8.58 -11.45
CA TRP A 122 30.32 7.85 -10.43
C TRP A 122 30.98 7.91 -9.05
N THR A 123 32.31 7.87 -8.98
CA THR A 123 33.04 8.01 -7.71
C THR A 123 32.70 9.36 -7.06
N VAL A 124 32.89 10.45 -7.79
CA VAL A 124 32.64 11.81 -7.29
C VAL A 124 31.17 11.98 -6.91
N PHE A 125 30.25 11.57 -7.78
CA PHE A 125 28.82 11.70 -7.53
C PHE A 125 28.38 10.93 -6.28
N LEU A 126 28.70 9.64 -6.18
CA LEU A 126 28.30 8.82 -5.04
C LEU A 126 29.00 9.22 -3.73
N SER A 127 30.22 9.77 -3.80
CA SER A 127 30.88 10.33 -2.62
C SER A 127 30.19 11.59 -2.12
N LEU A 128 29.87 12.53 -3.01
CA LEU A 128 29.19 13.78 -2.64
C LEU A 128 27.75 13.54 -2.18
N LEU A 129 27.03 12.63 -2.84
CA LEU A 129 25.65 12.26 -2.49
C LEU A 129 25.53 11.68 -1.06
N GLN A 130 26.62 11.12 -0.52
CA GLN A 130 26.65 10.55 0.83
C GLN A 130 27.03 11.55 1.93
N ILE A 131 27.50 12.75 1.57
CA ILE A 131 27.86 13.77 2.55
C ILE A 131 26.58 14.29 3.21
N ALA A 132 26.55 14.31 4.54
CA ALA A 132 25.41 14.86 5.27
C ALA A 132 25.32 16.37 5.01
N GLN A 133 24.24 16.81 4.37
CA GLN A 133 23.97 18.22 4.11
C GLN A 133 22.98 18.80 5.15
N LYS A 134 23.24 20.04 5.57
CA LYS A 134 22.37 20.81 6.47
C LYS A 134 21.52 21.79 5.64
N GLY A 135 20.41 22.25 6.19
CA GLY A 135 19.51 23.20 5.51
C GLY A 135 18.24 22.56 4.96
N GLU A 136 17.43 23.34 4.25
CA GLU A 136 16.20 22.88 3.58
C GLU A 136 16.52 22.04 2.32
N LEU A 137 15.56 21.25 1.82
CA LEU A 137 15.78 20.35 0.67
C LEU A 137 16.32 21.08 -0.56
N VAL A 138 15.84 22.30 -0.83
CA VAL A 138 16.27 23.13 -1.96
C VAL A 138 17.74 23.55 -1.80
N GLU A 139 18.15 23.96 -0.61
CA GLU A 139 19.54 24.38 -0.33
C GLU A 139 20.51 23.20 -0.48
N ARG A 140 20.12 22.01 -0.02
CA ARG A 140 20.90 20.78 -0.14
C ARG A 140 21.13 20.39 -1.59
N HIS A 141 20.07 20.43 -2.39
CA HIS A 141 20.13 20.18 -3.83
C HIS A 141 21.11 21.14 -4.52
N LEU A 142 21.02 22.44 -4.22
CA LEU A 142 21.91 23.46 -4.78
C LEU A 142 23.38 23.24 -4.38
N ASP A 143 23.66 22.99 -3.09
CA ASP A 143 25.02 22.69 -2.59
C ASP A 143 25.62 21.45 -3.27
N LEU A 144 24.83 20.39 -3.50
CA LEU A 144 25.32 19.22 -4.21
C LEU A 144 25.68 19.55 -5.66
N ASN A 145 24.84 20.32 -6.34
CA ASN A 145 25.07 20.70 -7.74
C ASN A 145 26.33 21.57 -7.89
N GLU A 146 26.53 22.54 -7.00
CA GLU A 146 27.74 23.37 -6.97
C GLU A 146 29.01 22.55 -6.77
N ARG A 147 28.98 21.57 -5.84
CA ARG A 147 30.14 20.68 -5.58
C ARG A 147 30.48 19.78 -6.76
N LEU A 148 29.46 19.29 -7.49
CA LEU A 148 29.68 18.50 -8.70
C LEU A 148 30.35 19.34 -9.79
N GLN A 149 29.88 20.58 -9.99
CA GLN A 149 30.49 21.51 -10.93
C GLN A 149 31.93 21.86 -10.53
N ALA A 150 32.19 22.13 -9.25
CA ALA A 150 33.55 22.39 -8.76
C ALA A 150 34.50 21.20 -8.92
N ALA A 151 33.97 19.97 -8.86
CA ALA A 151 34.73 18.74 -9.11
C ALA A 151 34.90 18.41 -10.61
N GLY A 152 34.33 19.23 -11.50
CA GLY A 152 34.38 19.06 -12.96
C GLY A 152 33.47 17.95 -13.48
N VAL A 153 32.43 17.58 -12.73
CA VAL A 153 31.46 16.54 -13.13
C VAL A 153 30.15 17.21 -13.55
N THR A 154 29.92 17.29 -14.86
CA THR A 154 28.75 17.97 -15.46
C THR A 154 27.78 17.01 -16.15
N ILE A 155 28.10 15.72 -16.19
CA ILE A 155 27.30 14.70 -16.90
C ILE A 155 25.99 14.34 -16.16
N PHE A 156 25.92 14.64 -14.86
CA PHE A 156 24.76 14.40 -14.02
C PHE A 156 23.98 15.70 -13.89
N GLU A 157 22.81 15.74 -14.50
CA GLU A 157 21.84 16.80 -14.26
C GLU A 157 20.96 16.39 -13.09
N LEU A 158 20.96 17.21 -12.05
CA LEU A 158 20.15 16.97 -10.86
C LEU A 158 18.88 17.80 -10.96
N GLY A 159 17.73 17.16 -10.71
CA GLY A 159 16.47 17.84 -10.46
C GLY A 159 16.18 17.90 -8.95
N PRO A 160 15.61 18.99 -8.45
CA PRO A 160 15.14 19.04 -7.07
C PRO A 160 14.06 18.00 -6.85
N GLN A 161 13.84 17.63 -5.60
CA GLN A 161 12.66 16.86 -5.25
C GLN A 161 11.40 17.72 -5.52
N SER A 162 10.66 17.40 -6.59
CA SER A 162 9.47 18.13 -7.01
C SER A 162 8.20 17.50 -6.42
N GLU A 163 7.39 18.30 -5.74
CA GLU A 163 6.06 17.89 -5.31
C GLU A 163 5.06 17.75 -6.48
N PHE A 164 5.29 18.43 -7.62
CA PHE A 164 4.34 18.48 -8.74
C PHE A 164 4.26 17.15 -9.53
N ASP A 165 5.40 16.50 -9.80
CA ASP A 165 5.42 15.18 -10.45
C ASP A 165 4.80 14.10 -9.55
N ASP A 166 4.93 14.28 -8.23
CA ASP A 166 4.28 13.47 -7.21
C ASP A 166 2.75 13.60 -7.27
N VAL A 167 2.19 14.78 -7.57
CA VAL A 167 0.73 14.99 -7.62
C VAL A 167 0.10 14.24 -8.79
N GLU A 168 0.62 14.39 -10.02
CA GLU A 168 0.03 13.75 -11.20
C GLU A 168 0.16 12.22 -11.11
N PHE A 169 1.31 11.71 -10.67
CA PHE A 169 1.51 10.28 -10.48
C PHE A 169 0.58 9.71 -9.38
N ARG A 170 0.48 10.37 -8.22
CA ARG A 170 -0.46 9.97 -7.16
C ARG A 170 -1.91 10.02 -7.63
N ALA A 171 -2.27 10.99 -8.47
CA ALA A 171 -3.60 11.07 -9.07
C ALA A 171 -3.86 9.86 -10.00
N GLN A 172 -2.94 9.55 -10.91
CA GLN A 172 -3.06 8.40 -11.81
C GLN A 172 -3.12 7.07 -11.05
N ALA A 173 -2.28 6.90 -10.03
CA ALA A 173 -2.24 5.68 -9.23
C ALA A 173 -3.50 5.52 -8.36
N LYS A 174 -4.05 6.63 -7.84
CA LYS A 174 -5.35 6.63 -7.16
C LYS A 174 -6.50 6.29 -8.10
N GLU A 175 -6.51 6.81 -9.32
CA GLU A 175 -7.52 6.44 -10.33
C GLU A 175 -7.41 4.96 -10.74
N ALA A 176 -6.20 4.42 -10.83
CA ALA A 176 -6.01 2.98 -11.00
C ALA A 176 -6.58 2.18 -9.82
N ALA A 177 -6.31 2.60 -8.57
CA ALA A 177 -6.85 1.97 -7.37
C ALA A 177 -8.40 1.99 -7.35
N LYS A 178 -9.02 3.13 -7.65
CA LYS A 178 -10.49 3.28 -7.74
C LYS A 178 -11.09 2.31 -8.75
N ARG A 179 -10.49 2.22 -9.95
CA ARG A 179 -10.94 1.28 -10.99
C ARG A 179 -10.83 -0.17 -10.54
N VAL A 180 -9.69 -0.57 -9.96
CA VAL A 180 -9.49 -1.94 -9.44
C VAL A 180 -10.51 -2.25 -8.35
N TYR A 181 -10.74 -1.33 -7.42
CA TYR A 181 -11.71 -1.49 -6.34
C TYR A 181 -13.13 -1.66 -6.87
N ALA A 182 -13.60 -0.75 -7.73
CA ALA A 182 -14.94 -0.80 -8.32
C ALA A 182 -15.17 -2.09 -9.15
N GLN A 183 -14.17 -2.50 -9.94
CA GLN A 183 -14.23 -3.77 -10.68
C GLN A 183 -14.28 -4.98 -9.75
N SER A 184 -13.58 -4.92 -8.62
CA SER A 184 -13.57 -5.98 -7.61
C SER A 184 -14.93 -6.14 -6.96
N VAL A 185 -15.58 -5.03 -6.57
CA VAL A 185 -16.93 -5.03 -5.98
C VAL A 185 -17.94 -5.58 -6.98
N SER A 186 -17.95 -5.07 -8.21
CA SER A 186 -18.86 -5.53 -9.27
C SER A 186 -18.71 -7.02 -9.58
N ALA A 187 -17.48 -7.51 -9.72
CA ALA A 187 -17.23 -8.92 -10.00
C ALA A 187 -17.60 -9.83 -8.81
N THR A 188 -17.38 -9.37 -7.58
CA THR A 188 -17.76 -10.10 -6.35
C THR A 188 -19.28 -10.22 -6.25
N LYS A 189 -20.02 -9.14 -6.56
CA LYS A 189 -21.49 -9.14 -6.67
C LYS A 189 -22.00 -10.17 -7.67
N ASP A 190 -21.42 -10.21 -8.88
CA ASP A 190 -21.78 -11.20 -9.90
C ASP A 190 -21.58 -12.64 -9.43
N VAL A 191 -20.47 -12.92 -8.75
CA VAL A 191 -20.12 -14.25 -8.23
C VAL A 191 -21.13 -14.70 -7.17
N ILE A 192 -21.36 -13.87 -6.15
CA ILE A 192 -22.28 -14.19 -5.05
C ILE A 192 -23.71 -14.33 -5.57
N SER A 193 -24.13 -13.45 -6.49
CA SER A 193 -25.46 -13.51 -7.09
C SER A 193 -25.66 -14.78 -7.90
N SER A 194 -24.64 -15.21 -8.66
CA SER A 194 -24.67 -16.48 -9.41
C SER A 194 -24.85 -17.67 -8.47
N VAL A 195 -24.10 -17.72 -7.37
CA VAL A 195 -24.22 -18.77 -6.35
C VAL A 195 -25.62 -18.79 -5.73
N ARG A 196 -26.17 -17.61 -5.40
CA ARG A 196 -27.51 -17.46 -4.83
C ARG A 196 -28.59 -17.99 -5.79
N MET A 197 -28.42 -17.79 -7.09
CA MET A 197 -29.30 -18.34 -8.13
C MET A 197 -29.05 -19.83 -8.42
N GLY A 198 -28.18 -20.51 -7.67
CA GLY A 198 -27.83 -21.92 -7.90
C GLY A 198 -26.94 -22.16 -9.12
N LYS A 199 -26.40 -21.11 -9.74
CA LYS A 199 -25.47 -21.21 -10.87
C LYS A 199 -24.03 -21.37 -10.38
N SER A 200 -23.21 -22.02 -11.19
CA SER A 200 -21.76 -22.09 -10.94
C SER A 200 -21.07 -20.81 -11.42
N PRO A 201 -20.46 -19.99 -10.54
CA PRO A 201 -19.75 -18.79 -10.96
C PRO A 201 -18.45 -19.14 -11.70
N LYS A 202 -18.02 -18.26 -12.61
CA LYS A 202 -16.76 -18.40 -13.34
C LYS A 202 -15.57 -18.06 -12.44
N LEU A 203 -14.80 -19.06 -12.01
CA LEU A 203 -13.60 -18.86 -11.17
C LEU A 203 -12.57 -17.93 -11.79
N SER A 204 -12.44 -17.92 -13.11
CA SER A 204 -11.53 -17.04 -13.83
C SER A 204 -11.78 -15.54 -13.53
N ARG A 205 -13.01 -15.16 -13.16
CA ARG A 205 -13.32 -13.79 -12.71
C ARG A 205 -12.74 -13.50 -11.33
N ILE A 206 -12.95 -14.39 -10.36
CA ILE A 206 -12.38 -14.29 -9.00
C ILE A 206 -10.85 -14.17 -9.08
N LYS A 207 -10.25 -15.06 -9.87
CA LYS A 207 -8.82 -15.09 -10.12
C LYS A 207 -8.28 -13.76 -10.65
N ARG A 208 -8.99 -13.14 -11.61
CA ARG A 208 -8.59 -11.85 -12.21
C ARG A 208 -8.71 -10.70 -11.22
N VAL A 209 -9.79 -10.67 -10.45
CA VAL A 209 -10.02 -9.67 -9.39
C VAL A 209 -8.89 -9.71 -8.37
N VAL A 210 -8.61 -10.90 -7.82
CA VAL A 210 -7.54 -11.08 -6.84
C VAL A 210 -6.18 -10.74 -7.43
N GLN A 211 -5.93 -11.12 -8.69
CA GLN A 211 -4.69 -10.74 -9.38
C GLN A 211 -4.53 -9.21 -9.45
N GLY A 212 -5.60 -8.49 -9.78
CA GLY A 212 -5.60 -7.02 -9.79
C GLY A 212 -5.33 -6.41 -8.42
N ILE A 213 -5.96 -6.93 -7.36
CA ILE A 213 -5.73 -6.50 -5.97
C ILE A 213 -4.28 -6.75 -5.55
N VAL A 214 -3.76 -7.96 -5.80
CA VAL A 214 -2.37 -8.32 -5.46
C VAL A 214 -1.38 -7.46 -6.23
N ASP A 215 -1.58 -7.30 -7.53
CA ASP A 215 -0.70 -6.47 -8.34
C ASP A 215 -0.76 -5.00 -7.92
N GLN A 216 -1.93 -4.49 -7.53
CA GLN A 216 -2.07 -3.14 -7.00
C GLN A 216 -1.36 -3.01 -5.65
N ILE A 217 -1.56 -3.92 -4.69
CA ILE A 217 -0.89 -3.87 -3.38
C ILE A 217 0.63 -4.01 -3.50
N LEU A 218 1.13 -4.76 -4.47
CA LEU A 218 2.57 -4.85 -4.75
C LEU A 218 3.13 -3.57 -5.38
N ASN A 219 2.29 -2.74 -6.01
CA ASN A 219 2.68 -1.45 -6.56
C ASN A 219 2.44 -0.32 -5.54
N GLU A 220 1.25 -0.16 -5.01
CA GLU A 220 0.88 0.88 -4.06
C GLU A 220 -0.24 0.38 -3.17
N ASP A 221 0.10 0.10 -1.91
CA ASP A 221 -0.84 -0.36 -0.89
C ASP A 221 -1.67 0.80 -0.31
N THR A 222 -1.09 1.98 -0.11
CA THR A 222 -1.72 3.12 0.56
C THR A 222 -3.04 3.54 -0.07
N SER A 223 -3.10 3.73 -1.39
CA SER A 223 -4.34 4.18 -2.04
C SER A 223 -5.42 3.10 -2.04
N LEU A 224 -5.08 1.82 -2.19
CA LEU A 224 -6.09 0.76 -2.15
C LEU A 224 -6.61 0.51 -0.72
N ILE A 225 -5.76 0.56 0.30
CA ILE A 225 -6.16 0.50 1.71
C ILE A 225 -7.01 1.73 2.07
N GLY A 226 -6.63 2.93 1.61
CA GLY A 226 -7.42 4.14 1.81
C GLY A 226 -8.85 4.04 1.25
N LEU A 227 -9.04 3.37 0.11
CA LEU A 227 -10.38 3.14 -0.45
C LEU A 227 -11.26 2.26 0.44
N THR A 228 -10.69 1.36 1.24
CA THR A 228 -11.48 0.53 2.17
C THR A 228 -12.08 1.33 3.33
N THR A 229 -11.51 2.50 3.64
CA THR A 229 -11.98 3.36 4.74
C THR A 229 -12.96 4.44 4.29
N LEU A 230 -13.12 4.63 2.97
CA LEU A 230 -14.10 5.56 2.39
C LEU A 230 -15.50 4.92 2.37
N ARG A 231 -16.45 5.57 3.05
CA ARG A 231 -17.73 5.01 3.50
C ARG A 231 -18.88 5.10 2.47
N ASP A 232 -18.63 5.58 1.26
CA ASP A 232 -19.67 6.03 0.32
C ASP A 232 -20.18 4.95 -0.68
N TYR A 233 -20.00 3.66 -0.39
CA TYR A 233 -20.52 2.59 -1.26
C TYR A 233 -21.71 1.86 -0.63
N ASP A 234 -22.92 2.15 -1.15
CA ASP A 234 -24.22 1.60 -0.75
C ASP A 234 -24.38 0.06 -0.86
N GLU A 235 -23.36 -0.67 -1.28
CA GLU A 235 -23.39 -2.13 -1.47
C GLU A 235 -22.61 -2.92 -0.40
N TYR A 236 -23.06 -2.81 0.85
CA TYR A 236 -22.39 -3.27 2.07
C TYR A 236 -21.70 -4.65 2.00
N THR A 237 -22.39 -5.70 1.54
CA THR A 237 -21.87 -7.09 1.62
C THR A 237 -20.73 -7.36 0.64
N PHE A 238 -20.79 -6.77 -0.55
CA PHE A 238 -19.77 -7.00 -1.58
C PHE A 238 -18.51 -6.19 -1.28
N THR A 239 -18.69 -4.96 -0.80
CA THR A 239 -17.64 -4.09 -0.29
C THR A 239 -16.87 -4.76 0.86
N HIS A 240 -17.57 -5.38 1.81
CA HIS A 240 -16.95 -6.12 2.92
C HIS A 240 -15.99 -7.22 2.46
N SER A 241 -16.43 -8.09 1.54
CA SER A 241 -15.57 -9.18 1.03
C SER A 241 -14.32 -8.65 0.31
N VAL A 242 -14.46 -7.54 -0.42
CA VAL A 242 -13.34 -6.87 -1.11
C VAL A 242 -12.38 -6.23 -0.10
N ASN A 243 -12.90 -5.53 0.92
CA ASN A 243 -12.08 -4.94 1.98
C ASN A 243 -11.28 -5.99 2.74
N VAL A 244 -11.94 -7.08 3.18
CA VAL A 244 -11.27 -8.20 3.86
C VAL A 244 -10.18 -8.80 2.97
N CYS A 245 -10.42 -8.90 1.66
CA CYS A 245 -9.39 -9.34 0.70
C CYS A 245 -8.20 -8.36 0.65
N ILE A 246 -8.45 -7.06 0.52
CA ILE A 246 -7.40 -6.02 0.45
C ILE A 246 -6.56 -6.03 1.73
N PHE A 247 -7.20 -5.99 2.90
CA PHE A 247 -6.55 -6.06 4.20
C PHE A 247 -5.73 -7.34 4.37
N SER A 248 -6.29 -8.50 3.98
CA SER A 248 -5.59 -9.79 4.10
C SER A 248 -4.35 -9.84 3.21
N VAL A 249 -4.44 -9.38 1.96
CA VAL A 249 -3.30 -9.37 1.03
C VAL A 249 -2.23 -8.39 1.48
N ALA A 250 -2.61 -7.19 1.93
CA ALA A 250 -1.68 -6.21 2.48
C ALA A 250 -0.97 -6.76 3.73
N LEU A 251 -1.70 -7.42 4.62
CA LEU A 251 -1.13 -8.03 5.83
C LEU A 251 -0.20 -9.19 5.48
N GLY A 252 -0.59 -10.05 4.54
CA GLY A 252 0.26 -11.11 4.01
C GLY A 252 1.57 -10.57 3.44
N ARG A 253 1.52 -9.45 2.70
CA ARG A 253 2.72 -8.79 2.16
C ARG A 253 3.60 -8.29 3.29
N LYS A 254 3.02 -7.66 4.31
CA LYS A 254 3.75 -7.19 5.51
C LYS A 254 4.42 -8.35 6.28
N LEU A 255 3.79 -9.52 6.28
CA LEU A 255 4.32 -10.76 6.86
C LEU A 255 5.34 -11.49 5.96
N GLY A 256 5.68 -10.94 4.80
CA GLY A 256 6.71 -11.48 3.90
C GLY A 256 6.23 -12.54 2.92
N PHE A 257 4.91 -12.66 2.67
CA PHE A 257 4.40 -13.65 1.72
C PHE A 257 4.76 -13.29 0.28
N GLY A 258 5.22 -14.30 -0.47
CA GLY A 258 5.51 -14.15 -1.90
C GLY A 258 4.23 -14.03 -2.73
N LYS A 259 4.37 -13.56 -3.99
CA LYS A 259 3.23 -13.27 -4.89
C LYS A 259 2.19 -14.40 -5.00
N ARG A 260 2.64 -15.65 -5.12
CA ARG A 260 1.74 -16.82 -5.19
C ARG A 260 0.96 -17.03 -3.89
N GLN A 261 1.61 -16.85 -2.74
CA GLN A 261 0.94 -16.97 -1.44
C GLN A 261 -0.08 -15.85 -1.25
N LEU A 262 0.25 -14.62 -1.64
CA LEU A 262 -0.67 -13.48 -1.62
C LEU A 262 -1.90 -13.72 -2.49
N TYR A 263 -1.70 -14.32 -3.67
CA TYR A 263 -2.80 -14.71 -4.54
C TYR A 263 -3.72 -15.74 -3.88
N ASP A 264 -3.15 -16.83 -3.35
CA ASP A 264 -3.94 -17.86 -2.68
C ASP A 264 -4.69 -17.30 -1.45
N LEU A 265 -4.05 -16.39 -0.70
CA LEU A 265 -4.64 -15.69 0.44
C LEU A 265 -5.78 -14.77 -0.01
N GLY A 266 -5.60 -14.00 -1.08
CA GLY A 266 -6.63 -13.12 -1.62
C GLY A 266 -7.85 -13.88 -2.13
N VAL A 267 -7.67 -15.02 -2.82
CA VAL A 267 -8.80 -15.88 -3.23
C VAL A 267 -9.54 -16.42 -2.00
N ALA A 268 -8.80 -16.87 -0.98
CA ALA A 268 -9.40 -17.37 0.25
C ALA A 268 -10.16 -16.28 1.02
N ALA A 269 -9.59 -15.08 1.12
CA ALA A 269 -10.17 -13.93 1.80
C ALA A 269 -11.41 -13.40 1.07
N LEU A 270 -11.38 -13.26 -0.26
CA LEU A 270 -12.53 -12.77 -1.03
C LEU A 270 -13.74 -13.73 -0.94
N MET A 271 -13.48 -15.03 -0.73
CA MET A 271 -14.50 -16.07 -0.71
C MET A 271 -14.87 -16.55 0.70
N HIS A 272 -14.32 -15.96 1.77
CA HIS A 272 -14.50 -16.45 3.14
C HIS A 272 -15.99 -16.57 3.52
N ASP A 273 -16.78 -15.60 3.05
CA ASP A 273 -18.19 -15.44 3.38
C ASP A 273 -19.16 -15.98 2.30
N ILE A 274 -18.66 -16.71 1.29
CA ILE A 274 -19.49 -17.16 0.15
C ILE A 274 -20.70 -18.01 0.58
N GLY A 275 -20.62 -18.66 1.74
CA GLY A 275 -21.72 -19.42 2.31
C GLY A 275 -22.94 -18.56 2.69
N LYS A 276 -22.78 -17.25 2.92
CA LYS A 276 -23.90 -16.32 3.16
C LYS A 276 -24.86 -16.25 1.98
N ALA A 277 -24.41 -16.61 0.77
CA ALA A 277 -25.28 -16.74 -0.40
C ALA A 277 -26.37 -17.83 -0.25
N ARG A 278 -26.20 -18.75 0.71
CA ARG A 278 -27.12 -19.85 1.03
C ARG A 278 -27.99 -19.57 2.26
N ILE A 279 -27.78 -18.44 2.94
CA ILE A 279 -28.59 -18.01 4.08
C ILE A 279 -29.86 -17.31 3.57
N PRO A 280 -31.04 -17.60 4.15
CA PRO A 280 -32.29 -16.90 3.82
C PRO A 280 -32.16 -15.37 3.91
N LEU A 281 -32.80 -14.65 2.99
CA LEU A 281 -32.66 -13.19 2.86
C LEU A 281 -33.29 -12.42 4.02
N ASP A 282 -34.38 -12.93 4.57
CA ASP A 282 -35.07 -12.45 5.76
C ASP A 282 -34.17 -12.51 7.01
N ILE A 283 -33.31 -13.53 7.10
CA ILE A 283 -32.29 -13.64 8.17
C ILE A 283 -31.09 -12.74 7.85
N LEU A 284 -30.56 -12.83 6.64
CA LEU A 284 -29.34 -12.12 6.24
C LEU A 284 -29.50 -10.59 6.27
N GLY A 285 -30.69 -10.10 5.90
CA GLY A 285 -31.02 -8.68 5.82
C GLY A 285 -31.84 -8.15 7.00
N LYS A 286 -32.02 -8.94 8.08
CA LYS A 286 -32.88 -8.55 9.21
C LYS A 286 -32.43 -7.21 9.83
N PRO A 287 -33.30 -6.20 9.92
CA PRO A 287 -33.00 -4.99 10.68
C PRO A 287 -33.15 -5.29 12.18
N GLY A 288 -32.03 -5.47 12.88
CA GLY A 288 -31.98 -5.72 14.33
C GLY A 288 -31.31 -7.04 14.71
N SER A 289 -31.47 -7.43 15.98
CA SER A 289 -30.87 -8.67 16.51
C SER A 289 -31.54 -9.92 15.94
N LEU A 290 -30.73 -10.95 15.70
CA LEU A 290 -31.19 -12.28 15.31
C LEU A 290 -31.73 -13.04 16.54
N THR A 291 -32.76 -13.87 16.36
CA THR A 291 -33.19 -14.86 17.37
C THR A 291 -32.13 -15.97 17.49
N GLU A 292 -32.27 -16.85 18.49
CA GLU A 292 -31.35 -17.98 18.65
C GLU A 292 -31.38 -18.93 17.44
N GLU A 293 -32.55 -19.19 16.86
CA GLU A 293 -32.72 -20.05 15.68
C GLU A 293 -32.15 -19.41 14.41
N GLU A 294 -32.39 -18.10 14.24
CA GLU A 294 -31.83 -17.32 13.15
C GLU A 294 -30.29 -17.26 13.25
N TRP A 295 -29.77 -17.09 14.46
CA TRP A 295 -28.34 -17.09 14.76
C TRP A 295 -27.71 -18.46 14.50
N TYR A 296 -28.38 -19.56 14.87
CA TYR A 296 -27.93 -20.92 14.55
C TYR A 296 -27.86 -21.14 13.03
N THR A 297 -28.87 -20.63 12.30
CA THR A 297 -28.87 -20.65 10.83
C THR A 297 -27.71 -19.84 10.27
N MET A 298 -27.48 -18.63 10.77
CA MET A 298 -26.36 -17.78 10.37
C MET A 298 -25.01 -18.46 10.60
N GLN A 299 -24.80 -19.13 11.74
CA GLN A 299 -23.57 -19.86 12.06
C GLN A 299 -23.27 -21.04 11.12
N SER A 300 -24.22 -21.45 10.28
CA SER A 300 -23.98 -22.50 9.28
C SER A 300 -23.22 -22.00 8.04
N HIS A 301 -23.12 -20.69 7.82
CA HIS A 301 -22.49 -20.14 6.61
C HIS A 301 -21.03 -20.59 6.39
N PRO A 302 -20.17 -20.83 7.40
CA PRO A 302 -18.83 -21.33 7.15
C PRO A 302 -18.85 -22.70 6.47
N TRP A 303 -19.73 -23.60 6.94
CA TRP A 303 -19.92 -24.93 6.35
C TRP A 303 -20.57 -24.86 4.96
N LEU A 304 -21.60 -24.02 4.79
CA LEU A 304 -22.22 -23.79 3.49
C LEU A 304 -21.22 -23.20 2.48
N GLY A 305 -20.25 -22.41 2.96
CA GLY A 305 -19.15 -21.89 2.17
C GLY A 305 -18.25 -23.00 1.65
N VAL A 306 -17.85 -23.94 2.51
CA VAL A 306 -17.11 -25.15 2.11
C VAL A 306 -17.86 -25.93 1.04
N LEU A 307 -19.15 -26.24 1.27
CA LEU A 307 -19.96 -26.99 0.31
C LEU A 307 -20.10 -26.27 -1.03
N THR A 308 -20.28 -24.95 -0.99
CA THR A 308 -20.39 -24.11 -2.18
C THR A 308 -19.10 -24.12 -2.98
N LEU A 309 -17.95 -23.94 -2.33
CA LEU A 309 -16.63 -24.01 -2.97
C LEU A 309 -16.31 -25.42 -3.48
N PHE A 310 -16.76 -26.46 -2.77
CA PHE A 310 -16.62 -27.84 -3.20
C PHE A 310 -17.45 -28.13 -4.45
N GLY A 311 -18.70 -27.64 -4.53
CA GLY A 311 -19.56 -27.81 -5.69
C GLY A 311 -19.07 -27.11 -6.97
N MET A 312 -18.20 -26.10 -6.82
CA MET A 312 -17.55 -25.45 -7.96
C MET A 312 -16.37 -26.27 -8.55
N ARG A 313 -16.06 -27.46 -7.99
CA ARG A 313 -15.04 -28.41 -8.48
C ARG A 313 -15.46 -29.08 -9.80
N GLY A 314 -15.57 -28.28 -10.85
CA GLY A 314 -15.47 -28.68 -12.26
C GLY A 314 -14.32 -27.97 -12.99
N HIS A 315 -13.59 -27.12 -12.28
CA HIS A 315 -12.48 -26.32 -12.76
C HIS A 315 -11.32 -26.55 -11.79
N SER A 316 -10.17 -27.00 -12.29
CA SER A 316 -9.01 -27.57 -11.58
C SER A 316 -8.36 -26.71 -10.48
N ASP A 317 -8.90 -25.54 -10.13
CA ASP A 317 -8.12 -24.48 -9.51
C ASP A 317 -8.76 -23.74 -8.33
N ILE A 318 -9.78 -24.28 -7.65
CA ILE A 318 -10.21 -23.67 -6.38
C ILE A 318 -9.22 -24.10 -5.30
N PRO A 319 -8.50 -23.15 -4.67
CA PRO A 319 -7.51 -23.51 -3.68
C PRO A 319 -8.22 -24.20 -2.51
N TYR A 320 -7.75 -25.39 -2.13
CA TYR A 320 -8.11 -26.04 -0.87
C TYR A 320 -8.07 -25.05 0.32
N ARG A 321 -7.14 -24.09 0.25
CA ARG A 321 -6.99 -22.99 1.22
C ARG A 321 -8.24 -22.11 1.37
N ALA A 322 -8.99 -21.85 0.29
CA ALA A 322 -10.22 -21.07 0.35
C ALA A 322 -11.32 -21.82 1.14
N MET A 323 -11.40 -23.15 0.98
CA MET A 323 -12.34 -23.97 1.75
C MET A 323 -11.96 -23.99 3.23
N VAL A 324 -10.65 -24.09 3.53
CA VAL A 324 -10.14 -24.03 4.90
C VAL A 324 -10.49 -22.70 5.55
N VAL A 325 -10.25 -21.57 4.88
CA VAL A 325 -10.57 -20.23 5.41
C VAL A 325 -12.08 -20.04 5.56
N ALA A 326 -12.88 -20.43 4.56
CA ALA A 326 -14.34 -20.35 4.66
C ALA A 326 -14.86 -21.10 5.88
N PHE A 327 -14.25 -22.23 6.24
CA PHE A 327 -14.59 -22.96 7.46
C PHE A 327 -14.08 -22.30 8.75
N GLU A 328 -12.85 -21.76 8.74
CA GLU A 328 -12.13 -21.41 9.96
C GLU A 328 -12.18 -19.93 10.38
N HIS A 329 -12.66 -19.02 9.53
CA HIS A 329 -12.51 -17.57 9.77
C HIS A 329 -13.24 -17.05 11.02
N HIS A 330 -14.27 -17.75 11.52
CA HIS A 330 -14.94 -17.44 12.80
C HIS A 330 -14.46 -18.27 14.00
N ILE A 331 -13.43 -19.11 13.79
CA ILE A 331 -12.83 -19.92 14.83
C ILE A 331 -11.77 -19.08 15.52
N LYS A 332 -11.83 -19.06 16.86
CA LYS A 332 -10.85 -18.37 17.70
C LYS A 332 -9.60 -19.22 17.90
N THR A 333 -8.50 -18.60 18.31
CA THR A 333 -7.24 -19.30 18.63
C THR A 333 -7.37 -20.31 19.76
N ASP A 334 -8.34 -20.13 20.65
CA ASP A 334 -8.70 -21.07 21.73
C ASP A 334 -9.79 -22.08 21.31
N LEU A 335 -10.17 -22.10 20.03
CA LEU A 335 -11.19 -22.95 19.41
C LEU A 335 -12.62 -22.76 19.95
N THR A 336 -12.91 -21.70 20.72
CA THR A 336 -14.26 -21.43 21.26
C THR A 336 -15.23 -20.79 20.25
N GLY A 337 -14.76 -20.49 19.04
CA GLY A 337 -15.57 -19.95 17.94
C GLY A 337 -16.46 -20.98 17.27
N TYR A 338 -16.89 -20.69 16.03
CA TYR A 338 -17.74 -21.59 15.24
C TYR A 338 -17.22 -21.72 13.80
N PRO A 339 -17.51 -22.85 13.13
CA PRO A 339 -18.17 -24.07 13.64
C PRO A 339 -17.29 -24.86 14.61
N ARG A 340 -17.91 -25.61 15.54
CA ARG A 340 -17.18 -26.42 16.52
C ARG A 340 -16.38 -27.54 15.84
N HIS A 341 -15.20 -27.82 16.36
CA HIS A 341 -14.39 -28.96 15.94
C HIS A 341 -14.62 -30.18 16.82
N VAL A 342 -14.53 -31.36 16.20
CA VAL A 342 -14.60 -32.66 16.90
C VAL A 342 -13.20 -33.18 17.26
N ARG A 343 -12.13 -32.56 16.72
CA ARG A 343 -10.73 -32.98 16.93
C ARG A 343 -9.85 -31.76 17.20
N GLU A 344 -8.76 -31.97 17.95
CA GLU A 344 -7.74 -30.96 18.15
C GLU A 344 -7.15 -30.50 16.81
N ARG A 345 -7.07 -29.18 16.61
CA ARG A 345 -6.57 -28.57 15.39
C ARG A 345 -5.99 -27.20 15.68
N THR A 346 -4.99 -26.81 14.92
CA THR A 346 -4.47 -25.44 14.87
C THR A 346 -5.02 -24.72 13.65
N GLN A 347 -5.49 -23.49 13.86
CA GLN A 347 -6.04 -22.66 12.81
C GLN A 347 -4.97 -22.31 11.77
N GLY A 348 -5.31 -22.41 10.48
CA GLY A 348 -4.42 -22.08 9.38
C GLY A 348 -3.96 -20.61 9.43
N ILE A 349 -2.73 -20.33 8.98
CA ILE A 349 -2.21 -18.95 8.96
C ILE A 349 -3.08 -18.01 8.10
N TYR A 350 -3.65 -18.49 7.00
CA TYR A 350 -4.57 -17.69 6.17
C TYR A 350 -5.86 -17.38 6.93
N SER A 351 -6.40 -18.36 7.66
CA SER A 351 -7.60 -18.17 8.47
C SER A 351 -7.37 -17.16 9.60
N ARG A 352 -6.20 -17.20 10.25
CA ARG A 352 -5.80 -16.20 11.26
C ARG A 352 -5.68 -14.79 10.69
N ILE A 353 -5.08 -14.64 9.50
CA ILE A 353 -5.01 -13.35 8.79
C ILE A 353 -6.41 -12.84 8.45
N VAL A 354 -7.24 -13.69 7.86
CA VAL A 354 -8.60 -13.34 7.44
C VAL A 354 -9.48 -13.02 8.63
N ALA A 355 -9.39 -13.74 9.74
CA ALA A 355 -10.16 -13.46 10.96
C ALA A 355 -9.84 -12.07 11.55
N VAL A 356 -8.58 -11.64 11.48
CA VAL A 356 -8.16 -10.29 11.91
C VAL A 356 -8.70 -9.22 10.96
N ALA A 357 -8.58 -9.43 9.64
CA ALA A 357 -9.09 -8.50 8.64
C ALA A 357 -10.63 -8.39 8.66
N ASP A 358 -11.35 -9.51 8.74
CA ASP A 358 -12.80 -9.58 8.88
C ASP A 358 -13.26 -8.90 10.16
N GLY A 359 -12.67 -9.24 11.31
CA GLY A 359 -13.04 -8.65 12.59
C GLY A 359 -12.80 -7.14 12.70
N PHE A 360 -11.83 -6.59 11.96
CA PHE A 360 -11.63 -5.16 11.83
C PHE A 360 -12.70 -4.52 10.95
N ASP A 361 -12.84 -4.97 9.69
CA ASP A 361 -13.77 -4.38 8.73
C ASP A 361 -15.24 -4.50 9.20
N ALA A 362 -15.60 -5.63 9.80
CA ALA A 362 -16.90 -5.87 10.40
C ALA A 362 -17.26 -4.86 11.51
N ALA A 363 -16.28 -4.43 12.29
CA ALA A 363 -16.49 -3.52 13.43
C ALA A 363 -16.46 -2.04 13.03
N THR A 364 -15.76 -1.71 11.94
CA THR A 364 -15.62 -0.33 11.44
C THR A 364 -16.67 0.06 10.40
N THR A 365 -17.36 -0.90 9.79
CA THR A 365 -18.35 -0.64 8.73
C THR A 365 -19.78 -0.74 9.28
N ARG A 366 -20.66 0.23 8.96
CA ARG A 366 -22.07 0.24 9.40
C ARG A 366 -22.84 -0.99 8.88
N ARG A 367 -23.31 -1.86 9.78
CA ARG A 367 -24.19 -3.00 9.45
C ARG A 367 -25.66 -2.63 9.64
N SER A 368 -26.57 -3.34 8.96
CA SER A 368 -28.04 -3.20 9.13
C SER A 368 -28.53 -3.31 10.57
N TYR A 369 -27.73 -3.93 11.45
CA TYR A 369 -28.00 -4.13 12.87
C TYR A 369 -27.08 -3.32 13.81
N GLN A 370 -26.14 -2.54 13.27
CA GLN A 370 -25.20 -1.71 14.07
C GLN A 370 -25.44 -0.24 13.77
N THR A 371 -26.12 0.44 14.68
CA THR A 371 -26.54 1.85 14.55
C THR A 371 -25.39 2.84 14.64
N THR A 372 -24.30 2.50 15.36
CA THR A 372 -23.09 3.32 15.46
C THR A 372 -21.83 2.47 15.22
N PRO A 373 -21.06 2.71 14.14
CA PRO A 373 -19.80 2.03 13.91
C PRO A 373 -18.77 2.51 14.95
N LEU A 374 -17.94 1.59 15.45
CA LEU A 374 -16.80 1.97 16.30
C LEU A 374 -15.77 2.72 15.46
N THR A 375 -15.03 3.64 16.09
CA THR A 375 -13.93 4.28 15.36
C THR A 375 -12.85 3.22 15.05
N PRO A 376 -12.16 3.30 13.90
CA PRO A 376 -11.06 2.37 13.60
C PRO A 376 -10.02 2.27 14.72
N VAL A 377 -9.73 3.39 15.40
CA VAL A 377 -8.79 3.44 16.52
C VAL A 377 -9.30 2.64 17.72
N ASP A 378 -10.57 2.77 18.07
CA ASP A 378 -11.18 1.99 19.15
C ASP A 378 -11.15 0.49 18.85
N VAL A 379 -11.46 0.11 17.60
CA VAL A 379 -11.41 -1.29 17.15
C VAL A 379 -9.99 -1.86 17.26
N LEU A 380 -8.97 -1.12 16.81
CA LEU A 380 -7.57 -1.56 16.93
C LEU A 380 -7.14 -1.71 18.39
N ASN A 381 -7.55 -0.77 19.24
CA ASN A 381 -7.25 -0.86 20.67
C ASN A 381 -7.94 -2.08 21.29
N GLU A 382 -9.21 -2.31 20.97
CA GLU A 382 -9.96 -3.48 21.45
C GLU A 382 -9.33 -4.80 20.99
N MET A 383 -8.97 -4.93 19.71
CA MET A 383 -8.28 -6.12 19.16
C MET A 383 -6.97 -6.43 19.89
N ARG A 384 -6.25 -5.38 20.31
CA ARG A 384 -4.96 -5.49 21.03
C ARG A 384 -5.11 -5.91 22.49
N VAL A 385 -6.15 -5.44 23.18
CA VAL A 385 -6.26 -5.58 24.66
C VAL A 385 -7.31 -6.59 25.10
N ASN A 386 -8.26 -6.96 24.25
CA ASN A 386 -9.37 -7.84 24.59
C ASN A 386 -9.06 -9.31 24.23
N PRO A 387 -8.64 -10.16 25.20
CA PRO A 387 -8.33 -11.56 24.91
C PRO A 387 -9.57 -12.35 24.46
N ARG A 388 -10.80 -11.90 24.78
CA ARG A 388 -12.05 -12.60 24.42
C ARG A 388 -12.31 -12.62 22.92
N ARG A 389 -11.67 -11.74 22.14
CA ARG A 389 -11.71 -11.80 20.68
C ARG A 389 -11.03 -13.04 20.13
N GLY A 390 -10.10 -13.65 20.87
CA GLY A 390 -9.44 -14.91 20.49
C GLY A 390 -8.74 -14.82 19.13
N MET A 391 -8.17 -13.65 18.82
CA MET A 391 -7.37 -13.41 17.63
C MET A 391 -5.88 -13.64 17.93
N ASP A 392 -5.12 -14.05 16.92
CA ASP A 392 -3.67 -14.18 17.04
C ASP A 392 -3.02 -12.81 17.25
N GLN A 393 -2.42 -12.62 18.43
CA GLN A 393 -1.84 -11.35 18.84
C GLN A 393 -0.62 -10.91 18.02
N VAL A 394 0.10 -11.83 17.40
CA VAL A 394 1.21 -11.49 16.50
C VAL A 394 0.64 -10.89 15.21
N ILE A 395 -0.43 -11.50 14.69
CA ILE A 395 -1.12 -11.01 13.48
C ILE A 395 -1.82 -9.68 13.75
N VAL A 396 -2.47 -9.52 14.91
CA VAL A 396 -3.07 -8.24 15.33
C VAL A 396 -2.02 -7.12 15.40
N LYS A 397 -0.85 -7.39 15.99
CA LYS A 397 0.24 -6.40 16.04
C LYS A 397 0.73 -6.02 14.64
N ALA A 398 0.94 -7.01 13.76
CA ALA A 398 1.33 -6.76 12.38
C ALA A 398 0.26 -5.97 11.62
N PHE A 399 -1.02 -6.23 11.89
CA PHE A 399 -2.14 -5.49 11.32
C PHE A 399 -2.15 -4.03 11.78
N ILE A 400 -2.02 -3.76 13.08
CA ILE A 400 -1.91 -2.39 13.63
C ILE A 400 -0.71 -1.66 13.02
N SER A 401 0.43 -2.33 12.88
CA SER A 401 1.62 -1.78 12.21
C SER A 401 1.44 -1.50 10.72
N MET A 402 0.48 -2.16 10.06
CA MET A 402 0.15 -1.93 8.66
C MET A 402 -0.83 -0.77 8.49
N VAL A 403 -1.91 -0.73 9.27
CA VAL A 403 -2.93 0.32 9.14
C VAL A 403 -2.56 1.63 9.84
N GLY A 404 -1.62 1.57 10.79
CA GLY A 404 -1.22 2.70 11.64
C GLY A 404 -2.09 2.83 12.89
N HIS A 405 -1.60 3.56 13.90
CA HIS A 405 -2.39 3.82 15.11
C HIS A 405 -3.64 4.66 14.81
N TYR A 406 -3.51 5.57 13.85
CA TYR A 406 -4.60 6.32 13.26
C TYR A 406 -4.73 5.89 11.79
N PRO A 407 -5.73 5.08 11.45
CA PRO A 407 -5.93 4.64 10.07
C PRO A 407 -6.25 5.80 9.12
N VAL A 408 -5.95 5.59 7.84
CA VAL A 408 -6.28 6.51 6.75
C VAL A 408 -7.76 6.88 6.81
N GLY A 409 -8.07 8.18 6.79
CA GLY A 409 -9.44 8.70 6.90
C GLY A 409 -9.85 9.09 8.32
N THR A 410 -9.02 8.83 9.33
CA THR A 410 -9.28 9.32 10.68
C THR A 410 -9.21 10.84 10.71
N PHE A 411 -10.24 11.49 11.24
CA PHE A 411 -10.29 12.93 11.44
C PHE A 411 -9.74 13.27 12.82
N VAL A 412 -8.75 14.17 12.87
CA VAL A 412 -7.96 14.46 14.06
C VAL A 412 -7.84 15.96 14.30
N VAL A 413 -7.72 16.34 15.56
CA VAL A 413 -7.37 17.69 16.00
C VAL A 413 -5.91 17.67 16.46
N LEU A 414 -5.14 18.66 15.99
CA LEU A 414 -3.73 18.83 16.35
C LEU A 414 -3.58 19.75 17.58
N ASP A 415 -2.43 19.69 18.25
CA ASP A 415 -2.04 20.57 19.37
C ASP A 415 -1.96 22.05 18.98
N THR A 416 -1.84 22.34 17.69
CA THR A 416 -1.95 23.67 17.08
C THR A 416 -3.41 24.14 16.88
N PHE A 417 -4.39 23.33 17.28
CA PHE A 417 -5.83 23.50 17.01
C PHE A 417 -6.25 23.37 15.54
N GLU A 418 -5.32 23.07 14.64
CA GLU A 418 -5.62 22.73 13.25
C GLU A 418 -6.41 21.40 13.18
N LEU A 419 -7.36 21.35 12.25
CA LEU A 419 -8.11 20.15 11.88
C LEU A 419 -7.37 19.43 10.77
N ALA A 420 -7.32 18.10 10.84
CA ALA A 420 -6.58 17.29 9.90
C ALA A 420 -7.25 15.95 9.60
N VAL A 421 -7.02 15.45 8.40
CA VAL A 421 -7.43 14.11 7.97
C VAL A 421 -6.17 13.26 7.80
N VAL A 422 -6.12 12.09 8.43
CA VAL A 422 -4.98 11.18 8.29
C VAL A 422 -4.90 10.67 6.86
N HIS A 423 -3.84 11.03 6.13
CA HIS A 423 -3.65 10.72 4.72
C HIS A 423 -2.92 9.40 4.47
N ALA A 424 -1.90 9.11 5.28
CA ALA A 424 -1.12 7.87 5.20
C ALA A 424 -0.57 7.48 6.58
N ALA A 425 -0.34 6.18 6.80
CA ALA A 425 0.36 5.69 7.97
C ALA A 425 1.78 6.28 8.05
N SER A 426 2.41 6.25 9.23
CA SER A 426 3.78 6.76 9.37
C SER A 426 4.75 5.95 8.48
N PRO A 427 5.64 6.61 7.73
CA PRO A 427 6.72 5.93 7.01
C PRO A 427 7.79 5.36 7.97
N HIS A 428 7.77 5.82 9.22
CA HIS A 428 8.72 5.47 10.28
C HIS A 428 8.10 4.49 11.29
N PRO A 429 8.53 3.21 11.34
CA PRO A 429 7.98 2.22 12.27
C PRO A 429 8.06 2.63 13.76
N GLU A 430 9.09 3.36 14.14
CA GLU A 430 9.32 3.92 15.47
C GLU A 430 8.34 5.06 15.83
N ALA A 431 7.72 5.68 14.82
CA ALA A 431 6.79 6.79 14.96
C ALA A 431 5.38 6.42 14.48
N ILE A 432 4.94 5.18 14.73
CA ILE A 432 3.65 4.62 14.28
C ILE A 432 2.41 5.46 14.64
N SER A 433 2.46 6.26 15.71
CA SER A 433 1.39 7.17 16.13
C SER A 433 1.45 8.55 15.46
N ARG A 434 2.41 8.77 14.57
CA ARG A 434 2.66 10.04 13.88
C ARG A 434 2.51 9.84 12.37
N PRO A 435 1.26 9.77 11.87
CA PRO A 435 0.98 9.59 10.45
C PRO A 435 1.30 10.83 9.63
N THR A 436 1.20 10.69 8.31
CA THR A 436 1.06 11.86 7.43
C THR A 436 -0.40 12.28 7.41
N VAL A 437 -0.66 13.56 7.65
CA VAL A 437 -2.00 14.14 7.67
C VAL A 437 -2.15 15.21 6.60
N ARG A 438 -3.37 15.42 6.11
CA ARG A 438 -3.75 16.59 5.33
C ARG A 438 -4.39 17.58 6.29
N VAL A 439 -3.76 18.73 6.50
CA VAL A 439 -4.30 19.82 7.31
C VAL A 439 -5.38 20.53 6.50
N VAL A 440 -6.59 20.57 7.05
CA VAL A 440 -7.82 21.06 6.39
C VAL A 440 -8.40 22.28 7.10
N SER A 441 -7.75 22.80 8.12
CA SER A 441 -8.04 24.13 8.67
C SER A 441 -6.76 24.88 9.03
N ASP A 442 -6.85 26.20 9.11
CA ASP A 442 -5.84 27.00 9.80
C ASP A 442 -6.02 26.93 11.33
N THR A 443 -5.16 27.62 12.08
CA THR A 443 -5.17 27.70 13.55
C THR A 443 -6.34 28.49 14.12
N VAL A 444 -7.06 29.24 13.28
CA VAL A 444 -8.26 30.03 13.64
C VAL A 444 -9.53 29.24 13.36
N GLY A 445 -9.44 28.13 12.63
CA GLY A 445 -10.54 27.23 12.29
C GLY A 445 -11.15 27.47 10.91
N ASN A 446 -10.55 28.31 10.05
CA ASN A 446 -10.99 28.46 8.67
C ASN A 446 -10.66 27.20 7.89
N VAL A 447 -11.64 26.67 7.16
CA VAL A 447 -11.45 25.48 6.32
C VAL A 447 -10.52 25.79 5.15
N LEU A 448 -9.51 24.95 4.96
CA LEU A 448 -8.56 25.01 3.87
C LEU A 448 -8.89 23.90 2.86
N TYR A 449 -9.17 24.28 1.61
CA TYR A 449 -9.35 23.34 0.50
C TYR A 449 -8.34 23.63 -0.62
N PRO A 450 -7.58 22.64 -1.11
CA PRO A 450 -7.59 21.21 -0.74
C PRO A 450 -6.74 20.87 0.51
N GLY A 451 -6.32 21.87 1.28
CA GLY A 451 -5.41 21.69 2.41
C GLY A 451 -3.99 21.33 1.97
N HIS A 452 -3.09 21.09 2.93
CA HIS A 452 -1.69 20.73 2.67
C HIS A 452 -1.26 19.49 3.46
N LEU A 453 -0.32 18.72 2.94
CA LEU A 453 0.19 17.52 3.61
C LEU A 453 1.26 17.88 4.63
N VAL A 454 1.20 17.22 5.79
CA VAL A 454 2.17 17.36 6.86
C VAL A 454 2.51 15.97 7.40
N GLU A 455 3.79 15.64 7.41
CA GLU A 455 4.30 14.41 8.04
C GLU A 455 4.57 14.66 9.54
N LEU A 456 3.75 14.09 10.42
CA LEU A 456 3.85 14.33 11.87
C LEU A 456 5.07 13.63 12.52
N SER A 457 5.75 12.74 11.80
CA SER A 457 6.99 12.07 12.25
C SER A 457 8.23 12.95 12.11
N LEU A 458 8.18 14.03 11.34
CA LEU A 458 9.31 14.93 11.17
C LEU A 458 9.51 15.81 12.41
N LYS A 459 10.74 15.87 12.88
CA LYS A 459 11.17 16.75 13.97
C LYS A 459 11.72 18.05 13.39
N ASP A 460 11.48 19.14 14.11
CA ASP A 460 12.12 20.41 13.83
C ASP A 460 13.63 20.29 14.06
N SER A 461 14.43 20.75 13.09
CA SER A 461 15.89 20.60 13.12
C SER A 461 16.58 21.47 14.14
N ALA A 462 15.97 22.58 14.57
CA ALA A 462 16.54 23.50 15.53
C ALA A 462 16.23 23.09 16.99
N THR A 463 15.04 22.57 17.23
CA THR A 463 14.53 22.26 18.59
C THR A 463 14.50 20.77 18.89
N GLY A 464 14.53 19.90 17.88
CA GLY A 464 14.42 18.45 18.04
C GLY A 464 13.03 17.98 18.51
N THR A 465 12.05 18.87 18.58
CA THR A 465 10.67 18.58 18.97
C THR A 465 9.80 18.33 17.74
N TYR A 466 8.60 17.79 17.96
CA TYR A 466 7.62 17.63 16.89
C TYR A 466 6.79 18.92 16.76
N PRO A 467 6.71 19.54 15.57
CA PRO A 467 5.94 20.77 15.39
C PRO A 467 4.45 20.62 15.67
N ARG A 468 3.91 19.41 15.43
CA ARG A 468 2.49 19.08 15.56
C ARG A 468 2.31 17.70 16.16
N SER A 469 1.25 17.52 16.95
CA SER A 469 0.87 16.26 17.56
C SER A 469 -0.64 16.09 17.56
N ILE A 470 -1.13 14.86 17.34
CA ILE A 470 -2.55 14.55 17.44
C ILE A 470 -2.96 14.58 18.92
N ILE A 471 -3.94 15.42 19.26
CA ILE A 471 -4.47 15.51 20.63
C ILE A 471 -5.77 14.72 20.80
N LYS A 472 -6.61 14.66 19.77
CA LYS A 472 -7.85 13.86 19.79
C LYS A 472 -8.37 13.53 18.40
N ILE A 473 -9.28 12.55 18.35
CA ILE A 473 -10.09 12.19 17.18
C ILE A 473 -11.44 12.89 17.33
N GLU A 474 -12.01 13.38 16.23
CA GLU A 474 -13.33 14.00 16.21
C GLU A 474 -14.18 13.47 15.05
N ASP A 475 -15.48 13.75 15.12
CA ASP A 475 -16.39 13.48 14.02
C ASP A 475 -16.32 14.63 12.99
N PRO A 476 -15.90 14.36 11.74
CA PRO A 476 -15.78 15.39 10.71
C PRO A 476 -17.12 16.05 10.37
N GLU A 477 -18.26 15.37 10.56
CA GLU A 477 -19.60 15.94 10.31
C GLU A 477 -19.90 17.14 11.21
N ARG A 478 -19.34 17.18 12.44
CA ARG A 478 -19.48 18.32 13.37
C ARG A 478 -18.87 19.62 12.84
N TYR A 479 -17.95 19.50 11.89
CA TYR A 479 -17.23 20.61 11.29
C TYR A 479 -17.65 20.86 9.83
N GLY A 480 -18.69 20.16 9.34
CA GLY A 480 -19.13 20.24 7.95
C GLY A 480 -18.09 19.70 6.95
N ILE A 481 -17.14 18.88 7.43
CA ILE A 481 -16.06 18.33 6.62
C ILE A 481 -16.49 16.95 6.12
N LYS A 482 -16.43 16.73 4.80
CA LYS A 482 -16.53 15.40 4.22
C LYS A 482 -15.12 14.88 3.96
N VAL A 483 -14.75 13.81 4.66
CA VAL A 483 -13.39 13.23 4.57
C VAL A 483 -13.03 12.85 3.13
N SER A 484 -14.00 12.33 2.36
CA SER A 484 -13.80 11.94 0.96
C SER A 484 -13.29 13.08 0.07
N ASP A 485 -13.70 14.33 0.33
CA ASP A 485 -13.27 15.50 -0.46
C ASP A 485 -11.76 15.79 -0.36
N TYR A 486 -11.11 15.30 0.70
CA TYR A 486 -9.69 15.51 0.99
C TYR A 486 -8.80 14.32 0.61
N PHE A 487 -9.44 13.25 0.10
CA PHE A 487 -8.78 12.09 -0.46
C PHE A 487 -8.81 12.05 -1.98
N VAL A 488 -9.68 12.82 -2.63
CA VAL A 488 -9.94 12.81 -4.10
C VAL A 488 -9.05 13.76 -4.87
#